data_AF-A0A2V5MMV8-F1
#
_entry.id   AF-A0A2V5MMV8-F1
#
_cell.length_a   1.000
_cell.length_b   1.000
_cell.length_c   1.000
_cell.angle_alpha   90.00
_cell.angle_beta   90.00
_cell.angle_gamma   90.00
#
_symmetry.space_group_name_H-M   'P 1'
#
loop_
_entity.id
_entity.type
_entity.pdbx_description
1 polymer ?
#
loop_
_entity_poly.entity_id
_entity_poly.type
_entity_poly.pdbx_seq_one_letter_code
_entity_poly.pdbx_strand_id
1 'polypeptide(L)'
;MEFEKNTMLFGADPTPRIVAIELGETGTVIVYRREKDGSTIADVEPFHPFVWADSDVVDLGIETEKLRGDLKYGWLITVDSWKELIALRNGLKNSRRDFFAFTDPVQHYLTVTGRTLFKDLPFEELKRMQIEVLSVAGIDEPGDKDHVMSIALSDNTGWEELIVVDRNNIEESERNALKRLTTLIKDRGPDVIEGHNLFRFDVPYL
;
A
#
# COMPACT_ATOMS: atom_id res chain seq x y z
N MET A 1 -24.39 -11.19 -17.56
CA MET A 1 -23.03 -10.67 -17.36
C MET A 1 -22.40 -11.57 -16.32
N GLU A 2 -21.26 -12.19 -16.60
CA GLU A 2 -20.50 -12.91 -15.57
C GLU A 2 -20.13 -11.89 -14.48
N PHE A 3 -20.29 -12.26 -13.21
CA PHE A 3 -20.11 -11.35 -12.07
C PHE A 3 -18.77 -10.62 -12.14
N GLU A 4 -17.70 -11.35 -12.44
CA GLU A 4 -16.32 -10.89 -12.55
C GLU A 4 -16.09 -9.86 -13.68
N LYS A 5 -16.99 -9.78 -14.66
CA LYS A 5 -16.92 -8.79 -15.76
C LYS A 5 -17.65 -7.48 -15.44
N ASN A 6 -18.19 -7.32 -14.24
CA ASN A 6 -18.87 -6.10 -13.85
C ASN A 6 -17.86 -4.98 -13.56
N THR A 7 -17.64 -4.11 -14.55
CA THR A 7 -16.68 -3.00 -14.46
C THR A 7 -17.05 -1.94 -13.42
N MET A 8 -18.31 -1.86 -12.98
CA MET A 8 -18.70 -0.98 -11.88
C MET A 8 -18.19 -1.49 -10.52
N LEU A 9 -18.08 -2.82 -10.36
CA LEU A 9 -17.61 -3.44 -9.12
C LEU A 9 -16.11 -3.70 -9.13
N PHE A 10 -15.58 -4.11 -10.29
CA PHE A 10 -14.21 -4.59 -10.45
C PHE A 10 -13.31 -3.59 -11.20
N GLY A 11 -13.77 -2.36 -11.41
CA GLY A 11 -13.02 -1.34 -12.16
C GLY A 11 -13.05 -1.55 -13.68
N ALA A 12 -12.90 -0.44 -14.41
CA ALA A 12 -13.02 -0.40 -15.86
C ALA A 12 -11.73 -0.80 -16.60
N ASP A 13 -10.57 -0.65 -15.97
CA ASP A 13 -9.29 -1.01 -16.58
C ASP A 13 -9.08 -2.53 -16.50
N PRO A 14 -8.73 -3.20 -17.62
CA PRO A 14 -8.61 -4.65 -17.69
C PRO A 14 -7.26 -5.19 -17.20
N THR A 15 -6.34 -4.33 -16.73
CA THR A 15 -4.99 -4.74 -16.32
C THR A 15 -5.07 -5.73 -15.17
N PRO A 16 -4.60 -6.97 -15.37
CA PRO A 16 -4.76 -8.03 -14.39
C PRO A 16 -3.55 -8.08 -13.44
N ARG A 17 -3.73 -8.81 -12.35
CA ARG A 17 -2.67 -9.32 -11.46
C ARG A 17 -1.79 -8.25 -10.83
N ILE A 18 -2.35 -7.05 -10.63
CA ILE A 18 -1.73 -6.00 -9.83
C ILE A 18 -1.77 -6.44 -8.36
N VAL A 19 -0.61 -6.50 -7.72
CA VAL A 19 -0.47 -6.96 -6.33
C VAL A 19 -0.14 -5.83 -5.36
N ALA A 20 0.51 -4.77 -5.84
CA ALA A 20 0.78 -3.57 -5.06
C ALA A 20 0.94 -2.36 -5.98
N ILE A 21 0.68 -1.17 -5.42
CA ILE A 21 1.00 0.10 -6.06
C ILE A 21 1.68 0.95 -4.99
N GLU A 22 2.79 1.56 -5.35
CA GLU A 22 3.56 2.42 -4.47
C GLU A 22 3.79 3.78 -5.14
N LEU A 23 3.97 4.83 -4.34
CA LEU A 23 4.40 6.11 -4.88
C LEU A 23 5.85 5.98 -5.40
N GLY A 24 6.09 6.39 -6.63
CA GLY A 24 7.40 6.37 -7.25
C GLY A 24 8.19 7.66 -7.03
N GLU A 25 9.07 7.97 -7.97
CA GLU A 25 9.68 9.31 -8.06
C GLU A 25 8.61 10.38 -8.35
N THR A 26 9.01 11.65 -8.31
CA THR A 26 8.10 12.79 -8.49
C THR A 26 7.21 12.62 -9.72
N GLY A 27 5.89 12.55 -9.49
CA GLY A 27 4.90 12.42 -10.56
C GLY A 27 4.76 11.03 -11.15
N THR A 28 5.18 10.00 -10.42
CA THR A 28 5.03 8.60 -10.84
C THR A 28 4.48 7.70 -9.73
N VAL A 29 3.92 6.57 -10.14
CA VAL A 29 3.68 5.40 -9.28
C VAL A 29 4.44 4.20 -9.82
N ILE A 30 4.70 3.23 -8.96
CA ILE A 30 5.22 1.91 -9.32
C ILE A 30 4.07 0.92 -9.19
N VAL A 31 3.72 0.25 -10.29
CA VAL A 31 2.69 -0.78 -10.34
C VAL A 31 3.37 -2.14 -10.33
N TYR A 32 3.18 -2.88 -9.24
CA TYR A 32 3.71 -4.23 -9.12
C TYR A 32 2.69 -5.26 -9.59
N ARG A 33 3.13 -6.18 -10.44
CA ARG A 33 2.29 -7.27 -10.95
C ARG A 33 2.94 -8.62 -10.76
N ARG A 34 2.11 -9.61 -10.44
CA ARG A 34 2.51 -11.02 -10.36
C ARG A 34 2.35 -11.66 -11.73
N GLU A 35 3.44 -12.13 -12.32
CA GLU A 35 3.41 -12.90 -13.57
C GLU A 35 2.98 -14.35 -13.33
N LYS A 36 2.65 -15.07 -14.41
CA LYS A 36 2.15 -16.45 -14.33
C LYS A 36 3.21 -17.46 -13.88
N ASP A 37 4.48 -17.13 -14.07
CA ASP A 37 5.61 -17.93 -13.57
C ASP A 37 5.92 -17.65 -12.09
N GLY A 38 5.15 -16.76 -11.45
CA GLY A 38 5.33 -16.38 -10.06
C GLY A 38 6.39 -15.30 -9.85
N SER A 39 6.99 -14.72 -10.88
CA SER A 39 7.87 -13.55 -10.77
C SER A 39 7.05 -12.27 -10.55
N THR A 40 7.70 -11.22 -10.02
CA THR A 40 7.09 -9.89 -9.88
C THR A 40 7.73 -8.95 -10.88
N ILE A 41 6.91 -8.23 -11.64
CA ILE A 41 7.34 -7.12 -12.49
C ILE A 41 6.90 -5.79 -11.87
N ALA A 42 7.59 -4.71 -12.21
CA ALA A 42 7.32 -3.36 -11.73
C ALA A 42 7.33 -2.39 -12.90
N ASP A 43 6.19 -1.75 -13.15
CA ASP A 43 6.03 -0.73 -14.18
C ASP A 43 5.97 0.66 -13.53
N VAL A 44 6.73 1.62 -14.05
CA VAL A 44 6.66 3.02 -13.61
C VAL A 44 5.68 3.75 -14.52
N GLU A 45 4.62 4.32 -13.93
CA GLU A 45 3.57 5.01 -14.65
C GLU A 45 3.39 6.46 -14.17
N PRO A 46 2.91 7.38 -15.02
CA PRO A 46 2.58 8.74 -14.62
C PRO A 46 1.54 8.77 -13.50
N PHE A 47 1.71 9.70 -12.56
CA PHE A 47 0.81 9.91 -11.44
C PHE A 47 0.20 11.30 -11.48
N HIS A 48 -1.10 11.35 -11.73
CA HIS A 48 -1.87 12.59 -11.81
C HIS A 48 -2.94 12.63 -10.69
N PRO A 49 -2.56 12.96 -9.45
CA PRO A 49 -3.51 13.09 -8.37
C PRO A 49 -4.43 14.29 -8.58
N PHE A 50 -5.56 14.29 -7.87
CA PHE A 50 -6.62 15.24 -8.17
C PHE A 50 -7.42 15.66 -6.92
N VAL A 51 -8.21 16.72 -7.04
CA VAL A 51 -9.19 17.12 -6.02
C VAL A 51 -10.52 17.44 -6.68
N TRP A 52 -11.60 17.24 -5.93
CA TRP A 52 -12.91 17.79 -6.27
C TRP A 52 -13.14 19.07 -5.48
N ALA A 53 -13.34 20.21 -6.15
CA ALA A 53 -13.49 21.51 -5.52
C ALA A 53 -14.86 22.15 -5.79
N ASP A 54 -15.24 23.12 -4.96
CA ASP A 54 -16.46 23.91 -5.10
C ASP A 54 -16.38 25.02 -6.17
N SER A 55 -15.17 25.34 -6.60
CA SER A 55 -14.84 26.42 -7.53
C SER A 55 -13.66 26.02 -8.42
N ASP A 56 -13.50 26.70 -9.55
CA ASP A 56 -12.31 26.54 -10.38
C ASP A 56 -11.07 27.16 -9.69
N VAL A 57 -9.90 26.89 -10.26
CA VAL A 57 -8.60 27.45 -9.84
C VAL A 57 -7.84 28.06 -11.01
N VAL A 58 -8.56 28.62 -11.98
CA VAL A 58 -7.92 29.23 -13.18
C VAL A 58 -7.03 30.40 -12.77
N ASP A 59 -7.34 31.08 -11.66
CA ASP A 59 -6.51 32.12 -11.04
C ASP A 59 -5.13 31.62 -10.57
N LEU A 60 -4.98 30.31 -10.35
CA LEU A 60 -3.71 29.67 -10.03
C LEU A 60 -2.96 29.17 -11.29
N GLY A 61 -3.52 29.38 -12.48
CA GLY A 61 -2.95 28.91 -13.75
C GLY A 61 -3.01 27.39 -13.93
N ILE A 62 -3.86 26.70 -13.16
CA ILE A 62 -4.07 25.26 -13.25
C ILE A 62 -5.34 25.00 -14.06
N GLU A 63 -5.27 24.09 -15.02
CA GLU A 63 -6.44 23.67 -15.79
C GLU A 63 -7.46 22.96 -14.88
N THR A 64 -8.74 23.24 -15.12
CA THR A 64 -9.84 22.66 -14.33
C THR A 64 -10.93 22.11 -15.24
N GLU A 65 -11.51 21.00 -14.85
CA GLU A 65 -12.62 20.38 -15.55
C GLU A 65 -13.93 20.61 -14.78
N LYS A 66 -14.94 21.18 -15.44
CA LYS A 66 -16.29 21.26 -14.88
C LYS A 66 -16.99 19.91 -15.02
N LEU A 67 -17.35 19.31 -13.89
CA LEU A 67 -18.10 18.05 -13.87
C LEU A 67 -19.57 18.28 -14.23
N ARG A 68 -20.19 17.26 -14.83
CA ARG A 68 -21.63 17.27 -15.13
C ARG A 68 -22.44 17.26 -13.84
N GLY A 69 -23.47 18.11 -13.77
CA GLY A 69 -24.36 18.25 -12.62
C GLY A 69 -24.15 19.56 -11.85
N ASP A 70 -24.88 19.71 -10.75
CA ASP A 70 -24.97 20.93 -9.93
C ASP A 70 -24.60 20.69 -8.44
N LEU A 71 -23.99 19.55 -8.14
CA LEU A 71 -23.52 19.22 -6.80
C LEU A 71 -22.34 20.11 -6.37
N LYS A 72 -22.15 20.24 -5.05
CA LYS A 72 -21.18 21.15 -4.41
C LYS A 72 -19.77 21.05 -5.02
N TYR A 73 -19.21 19.84 -5.10
CA TYR A 73 -17.84 19.63 -5.60
C TYR A 73 -17.82 19.38 -7.11
N GLY A 74 -18.31 20.36 -7.88
CA GLY A 74 -18.52 20.24 -9.32
C GLY A 74 -17.31 20.56 -10.19
N TRP A 75 -16.10 20.66 -9.62
CA TRP A 75 -14.86 20.92 -10.37
C TRP A 75 -13.83 19.86 -10.04
N LEU A 76 -13.22 19.27 -11.08
CA LEU A 76 -12.09 18.36 -10.96
C LEU A 76 -10.81 19.12 -11.31
N ILE A 77 -9.83 19.07 -10.41
CA ILE A 77 -8.54 19.72 -10.58
C ILE A 77 -7.47 18.65 -10.45
N THR A 78 -6.61 18.52 -11.47
CA THR A 78 -5.57 17.50 -11.55
C THR A 78 -4.21 18.19 -11.55
N VAL A 79 -3.23 17.57 -10.89
CA VAL A 79 -1.84 18.04 -10.82
C VAL A 79 -0.89 16.88 -11.08
N ASP A 80 0.41 17.13 -11.20
CA ASP A 80 1.37 16.15 -11.73
C ASP A 80 2.27 15.53 -10.64
N SER A 81 2.01 15.81 -9.36
CA SER A 81 2.72 15.14 -8.28
C SER A 81 1.99 15.20 -6.93
N TRP A 82 2.36 14.29 -6.02
CA TRP A 82 1.86 14.32 -4.64
C TRP A 82 2.20 15.63 -3.92
N LYS A 83 3.39 16.19 -4.18
CA LYS A 83 3.83 17.46 -3.62
C LYS A 83 2.94 18.62 -4.09
N GLU A 84 2.62 18.65 -5.38
CA GLU A 84 1.71 19.65 -5.94
C GLU A 84 0.30 19.50 -5.39
N LEU A 85 -0.18 18.27 -5.18
CA LEU A 85 -1.48 18.05 -4.55
C LEU A 85 -1.53 18.62 -3.13
N ILE A 86 -0.48 18.40 -2.33
CA ILE A 86 -0.37 18.98 -0.99
C ILE A 86 -0.38 20.51 -1.07
N ALA A 87 0.38 21.11 -1.99
CA ALA A 87 0.42 22.55 -2.19
C ALA A 87 -0.95 23.12 -2.59
N LEU A 88 -1.63 22.48 -3.55
CA LEU A 88 -2.98 22.84 -4.00
C LEU A 88 -3.98 22.78 -2.84
N ARG A 89 -3.99 21.67 -2.08
CA ARG A 89 -4.87 21.52 -0.90
C ARG A 89 -4.66 22.63 0.12
N ASN A 90 -3.41 23.02 0.37
CA ASN A 90 -3.09 24.12 1.28
C ASN A 90 -3.55 25.48 0.71
N GLY A 91 -3.37 25.73 -0.58
CA GLY A 91 -3.85 26.93 -1.26
C GLY A 91 -5.38 27.07 -1.22
N LEU A 92 -6.10 25.97 -1.49
CA LEU A 92 -7.57 25.92 -1.40
C LEU A 92 -8.05 26.23 0.02
N LYS A 93 -7.44 25.62 1.05
CA LYS A 93 -7.75 25.94 2.46
C LYS A 93 -7.53 27.42 2.78
N ASN A 94 -6.39 27.98 2.39
CA ASN A 94 -6.03 29.37 2.68
C ASN A 94 -6.95 30.38 1.97
N SER A 95 -7.43 30.03 0.78
CA SER A 95 -8.39 30.83 0.01
C SER A 95 -9.86 30.59 0.41
N ARG A 96 -10.10 29.75 1.42
CA ARG A 96 -11.45 29.37 1.91
C ARG A 96 -12.33 28.73 0.82
N ARG A 97 -11.72 27.97 -0.09
CA ARG A 97 -12.42 27.12 -1.07
C ARG A 97 -12.58 25.71 -0.50
N ASP A 98 -13.79 25.18 -0.52
CA ASP A 98 -14.05 23.83 -0.05
C ASP A 98 -13.65 22.80 -1.11
N PHE A 99 -13.08 21.68 -0.67
CA PHE A 99 -12.73 20.57 -1.55
C PHE A 99 -12.81 19.23 -0.83
N PHE A 100 -12.86 18.17 -1.62
CA PHE A 100 -12.67 16.78 -1.23
C PHE A 100 -11.49 16.18 -1.99
N ALA A 101 -10.66 15.41 -1.28
CA ALA A 101 -9.52 14.72 -1.86
C ALA A 101 -9.21 13.47 -1.02
N PHE A 102 -8.77 12.39 -1.66
CA PHE A 102 -8.25 11.24 -0.93
C PHE A 102 -6.96 11.59 -0.20
N THR A 103 -6.73 10.93 0.94
CA THR A 103 -5.53 11.10 1.75
C THR A 103 -4.38 10.16 1.34
N ASP A 104 -4.71 9.11 0.59
CA ASP A 104 -3.78 8.09 0.13
C ASP A 104 -3.47 8.27 -1.38
N PRO A 105 -2.20 8.39 -1.78
CA PRO A 105 -1.81 8.48 -3.19
C PRO A 105 -2.28 7.29 -4.04
N VAL A 106 -2.27 6.08 -3.48
CA VAL A 106 -2.65 4.86 -4.22
C VAL A 106 -4.13 4.91 -4.59
N GLN A 107 -4.99 5.38 -3.68
CA GLN A 107 -6.40 5.60 -3.95
C GLN A 107 -6.65 6.62 -5.09
N HIS A 108 -5.85 7.68 -5.21
CA HIS A 108 -5.95 8.61 -6.36
C HIS A 108 -5.69 7.88 -7.67
N TYR A 109 -4.58 7.16 -7.76
CA TYR A 109 -4.19 6.43 -8.98
C TYR A 109 -5.22 5.37 -9.36
N LEU A 110 -5.66 4.54 -8.40
CA LEU A 110 -6.68 3.52 -8.64
C LEU A 110 -8.01 4.12 -9.12
N THR A 111 -8.42 5.25 -8.54
CA THR A 111 -9.69 5.92 -8.90
C THR A 111 -9.63 6.49 -10.32
N VAL A 112 -8.55 7.17 -10.69
CA VAL A 112 -8.40 7.78 -12.03
C VAL A 112 -8.31 6.71 -13.11
N THR A 113 -7.51 5.69 -12.88
CA THR A 113 -7.27 4.64 -13.88
C THR A 113 -8.43 3.65 -13.96
N GLY A 114 -9.22 3.50 -12.90
CA GLY A 114 -10.22 2.44 -12.80
C GLY A 114 -9.59 1.04 -12.68
N ARG A 115 -8.31 0.95 -12.30
CA ARG A 115 -7.62 -0.31 -11.96
C ARG A 115 -8.04 -0.78 -10.57
N THR A 116 -7.88 -2.08 -10.33
CA THR A 116 -8.10 -2.71 -9.02
C THR A 116 -6.99 -3.71 -8.73
N LEU A 117 -6.70 -3.94 -7.45
CA LEU A 117 -5.78 -4.99 -7.05
C LEU A 117 -6.40 -6.38 -7.26
N PHE A 118 -5.54 -7.37 -7.49
CA PHE A 118 -5.85 -8.80 -7.55
C PHE A 118 -6.83 -9.24 -8.64
N LYS A 119 -7.15 -8.38 -9.62
CA LYS A 119 -7.97 -8.73 -10.78
C LYS A 119 -7.37 -9.92 -11.53
N ASP A 120 -8.16 -10.93 -11.85
CA ASP A 120 -7.72 -12.15 -12.54
C ASP A 120 -6.48 -12.83 -11.90
N LEU A 121 -6.32 -12.69 -10.58
CA LEU A 121 -5.32 -13.38 -9.77
C LEU A 121 -6.02 -14.38 -8.84
N PRO A 122 -5.93 -15.69 -9.12
CA PRO A 122 -6.45 -16.71 -8.22
C PRO A 122 -5.82 -16.60 -6.83
N PHE A 123 -6.61 -16.91 -5.79
CA PHE A 123 -6.16 -16.78 -4.40
C PHE A 123 -4.96 -17.67 -4.08
N GLU A 124 -4.85 -18.82 -4.76
CA GLU A 124 -3.74 -19.77 -4.64
C GLU A 124 -2.43 -19.21 -5.20
N GLU A 125 -2.51 -18.29 -6.17
CA GLU A 125 -1.35 -17.66 -6.81
C GLU A 125 -0.89 -16.38 -6.06
N LEU A 126 -1.70 -15.87 -5.13
CA LEU A 126 -1.33 -14.77 -4.25
C LEU A 126 -0.32 -15.27 -3.21
N LYS A 127 0.91 -14.73 -3.21
CA LYS A 127 1.92 -15.10 -2.22
C LYS A 127 1.62 -14.44 -0.89
N ARG A 128 1.31 -15.23 0.13
CA ARG A 128 0.96 -14.74 1.47
C ARG A 128 1.95 -15.29 2.49
N MET A 129 2.48 -14.43 3.33
CA MET A 129 3.38 -14.79 4.42
C MET A 129 2.74 -14.40 5.76
N GLN A 130 2.76 -15.33 6.72
CA GLN A 130 2.35 -15.05 8.09
C GLN A 130 3.59 -14.82 8.96
N ILE A 131 3.53 -13.83 9.84
CA ILE A 131 4.59 -13.53 10.81
C ILE A 131 3.98 -13.44 12.20
N GLU A 132 4.64 -14.05 13.18
CA GLU A 132 4.34 -13.92 14.60
C GLU A 132 5.64 -13.72 15.38
N VAL A 133 5.65 -12.72 16.26
CA VAL A 133 6.79 -12.38 17.11
C VAL A 133 6.42 -12.69 18.55
N LEU A 134 7.35 -13.32 19.28
CA LEU A 134 7.24 -13.49 20.73
C LEU A 134 8.32 -12.68 21.41
N SER A 135 7.93 -11.92 22.44
CA SER A 135 8.82 -11.15 23.32
C SER A 135 8.87 -11.74 24.73
N VAL A 136 9.86 -11.32 25.52
CA VAL A 136 9.98 -11.72 26.93
C VAL A 136 8.83 -11.15 27.80
N ALA A 137 8.33 -9.96 27.48
CA ALA A 137 7.27 -9.29 28.25
C ALA A 137 5.84 -9.68 27.84
N GLY A 138 5.67 -10.44 26.75
CA GLY A 138 4.35 -10.78 26.22
C GLY A 138 3.71 -9.63 25.43
N ILE A 139 2.39 -9.72 25.20
CA ILE A 139 1.64 -8.88 24.24
C ILE A 139 1.10 -7.58 24.87
N ASP A 140 0.95 -7.54 26.21
CA ASP A 140 0.15 -6.52 26.89
C ASP A 140 0.85 -5.17 27.09
N GLU A 141 2.19 -5.15 27.17
CA GLU A 141 3.01 -3.93 27.27
C GLU A 141 4.37 -4.14 26.58
N PRO A 142 4.50 -3.87 25.26
CA PRO A 142 5.81 -3.86 24.62
C PRO A 142 6.64 -2.71 25.20
N GLY A 143 7.52 -2.99 26.15
CA GLY A 143 8.52 -2.04 26.58
C GLY A 143 9.62 -1.91 25.53
N ASP A 144 10.14 -0.69 25.34
CA ASP A 144 11.31 -0.35 24.49
C ASP A 144 12.61 -1.13 24.82
N LYS A 145 12.56 -2.09 25.74
CA LYS A 145 13.71 -2.80 26.30
C LYS A 145 13.56 -4.32 26.32
N ASP A 146 12.43 -4.86 25.88
CA ASP A 146 12.26 -6.30 25.85
C ASP A 146 12.88 -6.85 24.58
N HIS A 147 13.61 -7.95 24.71
CA HIS A 147 14.22 -8.64 23.58
C HIS A 147 13.23 -9.62 22.93
N VAL A 148 13.31 -9.74 21.61
CA VAL A 148 12.65 -10.82 20.84
C VAL A 148 13.11 -12.16 21.39
N MET A 149 12.16 -13.05 21.68
CA MET A 149 12.43 -14.45 22.00
C MET A 149 12.46 -15.32 20.75
N SER A 150 11.50 -15.13 19.87
CA SER A 150 11.43 -15.86 18.61
C SER A 150 10.57 -15.16 17.57
N ILE A 151 10.81 -15.51 16.31
CA ILE A 151 10.02 -15.08 15.16
C ILE A 151 9.58 -16.34 14.41
N ALA A 152 8.28 -16.57 14.31
CA ALA A 152 7.70 -17.66 13.54
C ALA A 152 7.19 -17.11 12.21
N LEU A 153 7.43 -17.88 11.14
CA LEU A 153 6.98 -17.57 9.79
C LEU A 153 6.30 -18.78 9.17
N SER A 154 5.29 -18.52 8.35
CA SER A 154 4.75 -19.50 7.41
C SER A 154 4.33 -18.83 6.10
N ASP A 155 4.12 -19.61 5.04
CA ASP A 155 3.52 -19.09 3.81
C ASP A 155 2.45 -20.01 3.22
N ASN A 156 1.77 -19.54 2.18
CA ASN A 156 0.68 -20.27 1.53
C ASN A 156 1.13 -21.54 0.75
N THR A 157 2.43 -21.86 0.71
CA THR A 157 2.94 -23.12 0.16
C THR A 157 3.08 -24.22 1.22
N GLY A 158 2.81 -23.89 2.49
CA GLY A 158 3.02 -24.78 3.63
C GLY A 158 4.46 -24.78 4.14
N TRP A 159 5.28 -23.81 3.73
CA TRP A 159 6.58 -23.62 4.35
C TRP A 159 6.45 -22.95 5.71
N GLU A 160 7.33 -23.34 6.64
CA GLU A 160 7.41 -22.80 7.99
C GLU A 160 8.88 -22.58 8.37
N GLU A 161 9.14 -21.56 9.19
CA GLU A 161 10.44 -21.30 9.81
C GLU A 161 10.24 -20.76 11.23
N LEU A 162 11.06 -21.23 12.17
CA LEU A 162 11.15 -20.66 13.52
C LEU A 162 12.57 -20.17 13.78
N ILE A 163 12.70 -18.87 14.04
CA ILE A 163 13.96 -18.24 14.42
C ILE A 163 13.93 -18.02 15.93
N VAL A 164 14.84 -18.66 16.66
CA VAL A 164 14.93 -18.54 18.13
C VAL A 164 16.14 -17.68 18.51
N VAL A 165 15.94 -16.74 19.43
CA VAL A 165 17.02 -15.90 19.97
C VAL A 165 17.70 -16.62 21.13
N ASP A 166 19.02 -16.80 21.06
CA ASP A 166 19.83 -17.38 22.12
C ASP A 166 19.97 -16.40 23.28
N ARG A 167 19.44 -16.79 24.44
CA ARG A 167 19.51 -16.00 25.68
C ARG A 167 20.93 -15.80 26.20
N ASN A 168 21.88 -16.67 25.84
CA ASN A 168 23.28 -16.53 26.26
C ASN A 168 24.05 -15.48 25.44
N ASN A 169 23.50 -15.06 24.30
CA ASN A 169 24.11 -14.05 23.42
C ASN A 169 23.00 -13.21 22.75
N ILE A 170 22.15 -12.61 23.59
CA ILE A 170 20.86 -12.05 23.17
C ILE A 170 21.00 -10.97 22.10
N GLU A 171 21.92 -10.01 22.27
CA GLU A 171 22.08 -8.88 21.34
C GLU A 171 22.50 -9.34 19.94
N GLU A 172 23.51 -10.20 19.85
CA GLU A 172 23.98 -10.69 18.55
C GLU A 172 22.96 -11.65 17.92
N SER A 173 22.34 -12.51 18.72
CA SER A 173 21.36 -13.47 18.23
C SER A 173 20.09 -12.79 17.71
N GLU A 174 19.59 -11.78 18.41
CA GLU A 174 18.45 -10.98 17.99
C GLU A 174 18.76 -10.19 16.71
N ARG A 175 19.94 -9.54 16.64
CA ARG A 175 20.40 -8.89 15.41
C ARG A 175 20.45 -9.85 14.23
N ASN A 176 20.91 -11.07 14.44
CA ASN A 176 20.96 -12.10 13.40
C ASN A 176 19.56 -12.60 13.04
N ALA A 177 18.64 -12.68 14.01
CA ALA A 177 17.24 -13.03 13.77
C ALA A 177 16.52 -12.01 12.88
N LEU A 178 16.67 -10.71 13.15
CA LEU A 178 16.09 -9.64 12.33
C LEU A 178 16.65 -9.62 10.90
N LYS A 179 17.96 -9.88 10.76
CA LYS A 179 18.60 -10.04 9.43
C LYS A 179 18.05 -11.27 8.69
N ARG A 180 17.86 -12.39 9.40
CA ARG A 180 17.29 -13.61 8.82
C ARG A 180 15.85 -13.38 8.38
N LEU A 181 15.01 -12.74 9.21
CA LEU A 181 13.66 -12.31 8.87
C LEU A 181 13.64 -11.49 7.58
N THR A 182 14.46 -10.42 7.51
CA THR A 182 14.55 -9.56 6.32
C THR A 182 14.95 -10.33 5.07
N THR A 183 15.90 -11.26 5.21
CA THR A 183 16.35 -12.11 4.11
C THR A 183 15.22 -13.02 3.62
N LEU A 184 14.52 -13.67 4.55
CA LEU A 184 13.41 -14.57 4.22
C LEU A 184 12.25 -13.82 3.54
N ILE A 185 11.88 -12.63 4.01
CA ILE A 185 10.84 -11.81 3.36
C ILE A 185 11.25 -11.48 1.92
N LYS A 186 12.51 -11.08 1.69
CA LYS A 186 13.02 -10.76 0.35
C LYS A 186 13.07 -11.96 -0.57
N ASP A 187 13.59 -13.09 -0.09
CA ASP A 187 13.73 -14.31 -0.88
C ASP A 187 12.38 -14.90 -1.26
N ARG A 188 11.39 -14.81 -0.35
CA ARG A 188 10.02 -15.30 -0.58
C ARG A 188 9.21 -14.34 -1.44
N GLY A 189 9.43 -13.03 -1.29
CA GLY A 189 8.72 -11.98 -2.02
C GLY A 189 7.20 -12.08 -1.91
N PRO A 190 6.62 -12.05 -0.69
CA PRO A 190 5.17 -12.13 -0.51
C PRO A 190 4.47 -10.89 -1.08
N ASP A 191 3.26 -11.09 -1.59
CA ASP A 191 2.34 -10.03 -1.99
C ASP A 191 1.58 -9.46 -0.78
N VAL A 192 1.33 -10.30 0.23
CA VAL A 192 0.64 -9.93 1.47
C VAL A 192 1.40 -10.50 2.67
N ILE A 193 1.63 -9.66 3.68
CA ILE A 193 2.07 -10.08 5.01
C ILE A 193 0.88 -10.00 5.95
N GLU A 194 0.57 -11.10 6.62
CA GLU A 194 -0.56 -11.24 7.54
C GLU A 194 -0.12 -11.80 8.90
N GLY A 195 -0.95 -11.69 9.94
CA GLY A 195 -0.62 -12.14 11.29
C GLY A 195 -1.65 -11.70 12.31
N HIS A 196 -1.66 -12.34 13.48
CA HIS A 196 -2.56 -11.96 14.58
C HIS A 196 -1.95 -10.82 15.39
N ASN A 197 -2.67 -9.71 15.56
CA ASN A 197 -2.15 -8.47 16.18
C ASN A 197 -0.92 -7.85 15.48
N LEU A 198 -0.68 -8.17 14.21
CA LEU A 198 0.49 -7.72 13.44
C LEU A 198 0.81 -6.22 13.60
N PHE A 199 -0.18 -5.35 13.39
CA PHE A 199 0.01 -3.89 13.51
C PHE A 199 -0.10 -3.35 14.94
N ARG A 200 -0.60 -4.15 15.88
CA ARG A 200 -0.71 -3.76 17.29
C ARG A 200 0.53 -4.15 18.09
N PHE A 201 1.26 -5.16 17.65
CA PHE A 201 2.37 -5.74 18.38
C PHE A 201 3.56 -6.07 17.47
N ASP A 202 3.44 -7.07 16.60
CA ASP A 202 4.60 -7.65 15.92
C ASP A 202 5.42 -6.62 15.10
N VAL A 203 4.76 -5.85 14.23
CA VAL A 203 5.43 -4.87 13.36
C VAL A 203 5.99 -3.69 14.16
N PRO A 204 5.25 -3.06 15.09
CA PRO A 204 5.82 -2.05 15.97
C PRO A 204 7.01 -2.51 16.82
N TYR A 205 7.11 -3.81 17.09
CA TYR A 205 8.15 -4.40 17.95
C TYR A 205 9.43 -4.78 17.19
N LEU A 206 9.35 -5.00 15.88
CA LEU A 206 10.48 -5.32 14.98
C LEU A 206 11.22 -4.07 14.48
#